data_AF-A0A373BWZ5-F1
#
_entry.id   AF-A0A373BWZ5-F1
#
_cell.length_a   1.000
_cell.length_b   1.000
_cell.length_c   1.000
_cell.angle_alpha   90.00
_cell.angle_beta   90.00
_cell.angle_gamma   90.00
#
_symmetry.space_group_name_H-M   'P 1'
#
loop_
_entity.id
_entity.type
_entity.pdbx_description
1 polymer ?
#
loop_
_entity_poly.entity_id
_entity_poly.type
_entity_poly.pdbx_seq_one_letter_code
_entity_poly.pdbx_strand_id
1 'polypeptide(L)'
;MEDNDIPKFRTYRGEIEFEGTLIQADIFIDNKMLEDRNSFLISFLCKSNKMYKMICRNVLKKEGYYINLKLNGVKLKTRVLSVSQSFIDSNSETYRIGLMCSNDLRI
;
A
#
# COMPACT_ATOMS: atom_id res chain seq x y z
N MET A 1 -6.44 -30.25 4.10
CA MET A 1 -6.91 -28.86 4.11
C MET A 1 -6.25 -28.20 2.92
N GLU A 2 -7.03 -27.69 1.98
CA GLU A 2 -6.47 -26.97 0.83
C GLU A 2 -5.72 -25.74 1.35
N ASP A 3 -4.54 -25.49 0.79
CA ASP A 3 -3.64 -24.37 1.07
C ASP A 3 -4.19 -23.02 0.53
N ASN A 4 -5.52 -22.93 0.47
CA ASN A 4 -6.29 -21.87 -0.19
C ASN A 4 -6.61 -20.70 0.75
N ASP A 5 -6.42 -20.85 2.06
CA ASP A 5 -6.73 -19.80 3.05
C ASP A 5 -5.53 -18.92 3.42
N ILE A 6 -4.31 -19.28 3.01
CA ILE A 6 -3.13 -18.44 3.23
C ILE A 6 -3.06 -17.42 2.08
N PRO A 7 -3.13 -16.10 2.36
CA PRO A 7 -2.98 -15.09 1.32
C PRO A 7 -1.60 -15.21 0.67
N LYS A 8 -1.58 -15.47 -0.64
CA LYS A 8 -0.33 -15.54 -1.41
C LYS A 8 0.01 -14.15 -1.90
N PHE A 9 1.00 -13.52 -1.27
CA PHE A 9 1.49 -12.21 -1.69
C PHE A 9 2.54 -12.33 -2.80
N ARG A 10 2.48 -11.44 -3.80
CA ARG A 10 3.63 -11.12 -4.65
C ARG A 10 4.37 -9.94 -4.04
N THR A 11 5.68 -10.10 -3.91
CA THR A 11 6.57 -9.04 -3.47
C THR A 11 7.15 -8.34 -4.69
N TYR A 12 6.99 -7.03 -4.73
CA TYR A 12 7.58 -6.15 -5.73
C TYR A 12 8.52 -5.19 -5.02
N ARG A 13 9.73 -5.03 -5.56
CA ARG A 13 10.58 -3.91 -5.15
C ARG A 13 10.19 -2.71 -5.99
N GLY A 14 9.69 -1.66 -5.35
CA GLY A 14 9.14 -0.51 -6.06
C GLY A 14 9.33 0.80 -5.31
N GLU A 15 8.84 1.86 -5.95
CA GLU A 15 8.78 3.20 -5.37
C GLU A 15 7.32 3.56 -5.14
N ILE A 16 7.03 4.16 -3.98
CA ILE A 16 5.72 4.76 -3.71
C ILE A 16 5.94 6.25 -3.51
N GLU A 17 5.19 7.06 -4.24
CA GLU A 17 5.19 8.50 -4.11
C GLU A 17 4.01 8.95 -3.24
N PHE A 18 4.33 9.73 -2.20
CA PHE A 18 3.37 10.39 -1.32
C PHE A 18 3.64 11.89 -1.30
N GLU A 19 2.71 12.71 -1.79
CA GLU A 19 2.86 14.18 -1.82
C GLU A 19 4.24 14.66 -2.33
N GLY A 20 4.78 14.03 -3.39
CA GLY A 20 6.11 14.35 -3.94
C GLY A 20 7.29 13.67 -3.23
N THR A 21 7.05 12.93 -2.15
CA THR A 21 8.06 12.13 -1.44
C THR A 21 8.11 10.72 -1.99
N LEU A 22 9.23 10.32 -2.60
CA LEU A 22 9.46 8.97 -3.09
C LEU A 22 10.06 8.08 -1.98
N ILE A 23 9.45 6.92 -1.77
CA ILE A 23 9.90 5.92 -0.80
C ILE A 23 10.17 4.61 -1.54
N GLN A 24 11.38 4.08 -1.40
CA GLN A 24 11.65 2.70 -1.79
C GLN A 24 11.02 1.74 -0.80
N ALA A 25 10.23 0.81 -1.31
CA ALA A 25 9.43 -0.09 -0.52
C ALA A 25 9.43 -1.50 -1.13
N ASP A 26 9.51 -2.50 -0.26
CA ASP A 26 9.04 -3.83 -0.58
C ASP A 26 7.51 -3.81 -0.50
N ILE A 27 6.88 -3.95 -1.66
CA ILE A 27 5.45 -3.84 -1.88
C ILE A 27 4.88 -5.25 -1.96
N PHE A 28 4.06 -5.60 -0.98
CA PHE A 28 3.33 -6.87 -0.98
C PHE A 28 1.93 -6.65 -1.53
N ILE A 29 1.59 -7.34 -2.61
CA ILE A 29 0.26 -7.33 -3.23
C ILE A 29 -0.34 -8.73 -3.12
N ASP A 30 -1.52 -8.83 -2.54
CA ASP A 30 -2.24 -10.11 -2.43
C ASP A 30 -2.72 -10.56 -3.82
N ASN A 31 -2.33 -11.76 -4.25
CA ASN A 31 -2.74 -12.32 -5.54
C ASN A 31 -4.26 -12.50 -5.64
N LYS A 32 -4.96 -12.87 -4.56
CA LYS A 32 -6.43 -13.00 -4.61
C LYS A 32 -7.11 -11.66 -4.86
N MET A 33 -6.53 -10.57 -4.36
CA MET A 33 -7.08 -9.22 -4.52
C MET A 33 -6.68 -8.57 -5.86
N LEU A 34 -5.71 -9.13 -6.59
CA LEU A 34 -5.51 -8.80 -8.01
C LEU A 34 -6.63 -9.39 -8.88
N GLU A 35 -7.22 -10.50 -8.47
CA GLU A 35 -8.38 -11.11 -9.13
C GLU A 35 -9.69 -10.40 -8.75
N ASP A 36 -9.76 -9.81 -7.55
CA ASP A 36 -10.85 -8.92 -7.15
C ASP A 36 -10.75 -7.58 -7.90
N ARG A 37 -11.74 -7.29 -8.74
CA ARG A 37 -11.73 -6.11 -9.61
C ARG A 37 -11.92 -4.78 -8.88
N ASN A 38 -12.23 -4.79 -7.59
CA ASN A 38 -12.60 -3.59 -6.87
C ASN A 38 -11.43 -2.96 -6.10
N SER A 39 -10.56 -3.78 -5.50
CA SER A 39 -9.49 -3.27 -4.64
C SER A 39 -8.35 -4.26 -4.44
N PHE A 40 -7.16 -3.73 -4.13
CA PHE A 40 -5.98 -4.51 -3.78
C PHE A 40 -5.30 -3.95 -2.54
N LEU A 41 -4.58 -4.81 -1.81
CA LEU A 41 -3.78 -4.40 -0.65
C LEU A 41 -2.34 -4.14 -1.09
N ILE A 42 -1.78 -3.04 -0.61
CA ILE A 42 -0.35 -2.73 -0.67
C ILE A 42 0.14 -2.68 0.76
N SER A 43 1.23 -3.35 1.09
CA SER A 43 1.93 -3.06 2.33
C SER A 43 3.40 -2.76 2.10
N PHE A 44 3.96 -1.86 2.91
CA PHE A 44 5.35 -1.46 2.86
C PHE A 44 5.88 -1.07 4.23
N LEU A 45 7.20 -1.06 4.37
CA LEU A 45 7.88 -0.71 5.61
C LEU A 45 8.30 0.77 5.59
N CYS A 46 8.06 1.48 6.68
CA CYS A 46 8.41 2.89 6.84
C CYS A 46 8.96 3.16 8.24
N LYS A 47 10.06 3.92 8.33
CA LYS A 47 10.63 4.36 9.62
C LYS A 47 9.96 5.60 10.22
N SER A 48 9.00 6.20 9.50
CA SER A 48 8.47 7.53 9.85
C SER A 48 6.97 7.49 10.12
N ASN A 49 6.58 7.66 11.38
CA ASN A 49 5.18 7.87 11.78
C ASN A 49 4.56 9.12 11.15
N LYS A 50 5.38 10.08 10.69
CA LYS A 50 4.90 11.29 10.01
C LYS A 50 4.20 10.93 8.70
N MET A 51 4.73 9.96 7.96
CA MET A 51 4.15 9.46 6.72
C MET A 51 2.77 8.84 6.96
N TYR A 52 2.65 7.95 7.96
CA TYR A 52 1.37 7.35 8.32
C TYR A 52 0.32 8.41 8.65
N LYS A 53 0.64 9.36 9.55
CA LYS A 53 -0.28 10.43 9.95
C LYS A 53 -0.74 11.28 8.76
N MET A 54 0.15 11.56 7.82
CA MET A 54 -0.16 12.30 6.59
C MET A 54 -1.14 11.53 5.70
N ILE A 55 -0.87 10.26 5.44
CA ILE A 55 -1.73 9.39 4.61
C ILE A 55 -3.13 9.28 5.26
N CYS A 56 -3.22 8.99 6.56
CA CYS A 56 -4.50 8.92 7.27
C CYS A 56 -5.32 10.20 7.13
N ARG A 57 -4.68 11.37 7.33
CA ARG A 57 -5.36 12.66 7.21
C ARG A 57 -5.92 12.88 5.82
N ASN A 58 -5.21 12.47 4.78
CA ASN A 58 -5.67 12.65 3.41
C ASN A 58 -6.75 11.65 3.00
N VAL A 59 -6.66 10.39 3.42
CA VAL A 59 -7.71 9.38 3.17
C VAL A 59 -9.05 9.82 3.76
N LEU A 60 -9.03 10.47 4.93
CA LEU A 60 -10.22 10.99 5.60
C LEU A 60 -10.87 12.21 4.90
N LYS A 61 -10.18 12.86 3.96
CA LYS A 61 -10.82 13.89 3.12
C LYS A 61 -11.75 13.17 2.14
N LYS A 62 -13.03 13.57 2.04
CA LYS A 62 -14.08 12.90 1.23
C LYS A 62 -13.72 12.63 -0.25
N GLU A 63 -12.69 13.28 -0.77
CA GLU A 63 -12.17 13.10 -2.13
C GLU A 63 -11.24 11.87 -2.25
N GLY A 64 -10.75 11.33 -1.13
CA GLY A 64 -9.78 10.23 -1.07
C GLY A 64 -8.37 10.66 -1.50
N TYR A 65 -7.38 9.89 -1.05
CA TYR A 65 -5.98 10.18 -1.31
C TYR A 65 -5.47 9.33 -2.48
N TYR A 66 -4.64 9.89 -3.35
CA TYR A 66 -4.03 9.16 -4.47
C TYR A 66 -2.54 8.93 -4.22
N ILE A 67 -2.05 7.78 -4.64
CA ILE A 67 -0.62 7.45 -4.64
C ILE A 67 -0.17 7.09 -6.05
N ASN A 68 1.08 7.42 -6.37
CA ASN A 68 1.76 6.87 -7.54
C ASN A 68 2.65 5.74 -7.08
N LEU A 69 2.50 4.58 -7.70
CA LEU A 69 3.32 3.40 -7.48
C LEU A 69 4.16 3.19 -8.72
N LYS A 70 5.43 2.85 -8.56
CA LYS A 70 6.28 2.42 -9.64
C LYS A 70 6.78 1.02 -9.34
N LEU A 71 6.17 0.04 -10.01
CA LEU A 71 6.47 -1.38 -9.85
C LEU A 71 7.23 -1.85 -11.10
N ASN A 72 8.49 -2.25 -10.95
CA ASN A 72 9.33 -2.72 -12.08
C ASN A 72 9.32 -1.76 -13.29
N GLY A 73 9.27 -0.45 -13.05
CA GLY A 73 9.24 0.58 -14.10
C GLY A 73 7.85 0.96 -14.60
N VAL A 74 6.81 0.18 -14.31
CA VAL A 74 5.41 0.52 -14.61
C VAL A 74 4.88 1.48 -13.57
N LYS A 75 4.38 2.64 -14.01
CA LYS A 75 3.73 3.61 -13.14
C LYS A 75 2.25 3.30 -13.01
N LEU A 76 1.73 3.41 -11.79
CA LEU A 76 0.34 3.19 -11.47
C LEU A 76 -0.16 4.25 -10.51
N LYS A 77 -1.22 4.95 -10.90
CA LYS A 77 -1.93 5.86 -9.99
C LYS A 77 -3.16 5.14 -9.44
N THR A 78 -3.28 5.06 -8.13
CA THR A 78 -4.44 4.44 -7.47
C THR A 78 -4.95 5.28 -6.32
N ARG A 79 -6.26 5.18 -6.06
CA ARG A 79 -6.93 5.81 -4.93
C ARG A 79 -6.82 4.91 -3.71
N VAL A 80 -6.32 5.46 -2.60
CA VAL A 80 -6.31 4.81 -1.29
C VAL A 80 -7.69 4.93 -0.68
N LEU A 81 -8.29 3.77 -0.37
CA LEU A 81 -9.60 3.59 0.24
C LEU A 81 -9.51 3.53 1.76
N SER A 82 -8.49 2.87 2.30
CA SER A 82 -8.24 2.78 3.73
C SER A 82 -6.75 2.59 4.01
N VAL A 83 -6.36 2.88 5.26
CA VAL A 83 -4.98 2.74 5.73
C VAL A 83 -4.97 2.03 7.08
N SER A 84 -4.01 1.12 7.24
CA SER A 84 -3.73 0.43 8.50
C SER A 84 -2.24 0.53 8.84
N GLN A 85 -1.92 0.44 10.12
CA GLN A 85 -0.55 0.39 10.63
C GLN A 85 -0.40 -0.79 11.57
N SER A 86 0.68 -1.54 11.41
CA SER A 86 1.10 -2.57 12.34
C SER A 86 2.59 -2.43 12.66
N PHE A 87 2.96 -2.64 13.91
CA PHE A 87 4.36 -2.70 14.34
C PHE A 87 4.96 -4.04 13.91
N ILE A 88 6.15 -4.01 13.33
CA ILE A 88 6.88 -5.26 13.03
C ILE A 88 7.44 -5.86 14.32
N ASP A 89 7.83 -4.98 15.26
CA ASP A 89 8.31 -5.30 16.59
C ASP A 89 8.06 -4.07 17.49
N SER A 90 7.77 -4.28 18.79
CA SER A 90 7.44 -3.23 19.76
C SER A 90 8.60 -2.24 19.98
N ASN A 91 9.83 -2.66 19.71
CA ASN A 91 11.04 -1.83 19.80
C ASN A 91 11.51 -1.26 18.45
N SER A 92 10.78 -1.52 17.36
CA SER A 92 11.21 -1.08 16.03
C SER A 92 10.67 0.32 15.72
N GLU A 93 11.58 1.21 15.31
CA GLU A 93 11.23 2.46 14.65
C GLU A 93 10.59 2.24 13.26
N THR A 94 10.51 0.98 12.80
CA THR A 94 9.96 0.60 11.49
C THR A 94 8.55 0.04 11.64
N TYR A 95 7.61 0.66 10.96
CA TYR A 95 6.20 0.28 10.90
C TYR A 95 5.88 -0.34 9.54
N ARG A 96 4.99 -1.32 9.52
CA ARG A 96 4.32 -1.74 8.28
C ARG A 96 3.07 -0.89 8.11
N ILE A 97 2.97 -0.22 6.97
CA ILE A 97 1.77 0.50 6.56
C ILE A 97 1.07 -0.35 5.51
N GLY A 98 -0.21 -0.66 5.75
CA GLY A 98 -1.11 -1.29 4.81
C GLY A 98 -2.02 -0.25 4.17
N LEU A 99 -2.18 -0.29 2.85
CA LEU A 99 -3.07 0.56 2.08
C LEU A 99 -4.02 -0.34 1.30
N MET A 100 -5.33 -0.18 1.52
CA MET A 100 -6.32 -0.73 0.62
C MET A 100 -6.52 0.27 -0.51
N CYS A 101 -6.23 -0.14 -1.73
CA CYS A 101 -6.24 0.71 -2.91
C CYS A 101 -7.34 0.24 -3.86
N SER A 102 -7.96 1.16 -4.59
CA SER A 102 -8.97 0.83 -5.60
C SER A 102 -8.32 0.32 -6.88
N ASN A 103 -8.97 -0.68 -7.50
CA ASN A 103 -8.62 -1.18 -8.83
C ASN A 103 -9.21 -0.34 -9.98
N ASP A 104 -9.77 0.86 -9.70
CA ASP A 104 -10.02 1.87 -10.73
C ASP A 104 -8.67 2.42 -11.25
N LEU A 105 -7.97 1.56 -11.99
CA LEU A 105 -6.71 1.81 -12.68
C LEU A 105 -7.01 2.72 -13.87
N ARG A 106 -7.22 4.01 -13.60
CA ARG A 106 -7.15 5.02 -14.66
C ARG A 106 -5.67 5.20 -15.02
N ILE A 107 -5.20 4.38 -15.96
CA ILE A 107 -3.91 4.56 -16.65
C ILE A 107 -4.02 5.78 -17.56
#